data_AF-A0A8S9SV70-F1
#
_entry.id   AF-A0A8S9SV70-F1
#
_cell.length_a   1.000
_cell.length_b   1.000
_cell.length_c   1.000
_cell.angle_alpha   90.00
_cell.angle_beta   90.00
_cell.angle_gamma   90.00
#
_symmetry.space_group_name_H-M   'P 1'
#
loop_
_entity.id
_entity.type
_entity.pdbx_description
1 polymer ?
#
loop_
_entity_poly.entity_id
_entity_poly.type
_entity_poly.pdbx_seq_one_letter_code
_entity_poly.pdbx_strand_id
1 'polypeptide(L)'
;MAAQDGVDILSLSITPNRRPPGVATFFNPLDMAMLSAVKAGIFVVQAAGNTGPSPKSMSSFSPWIFTVGAATHDRVYSNSITLGNNVTIPGVGLALPTDEGKMFTMISAVDALKNKSSAVDKDMYASECQDYDSFDKELVCGKLLICSYSIRFVLGLSTIKQALAVSKNLSAKGVVFYMDPYVLGFQINPTPMDMPGIIIPSPEDSKVLLKYYNSTLERDGTTKEIVRFGGVAAITGGQKANFSDRAPKIMYYSARGPDPQDSFLNDADILKPNLVAPGHSIWGAWSSAATDSTEFEGESFAMMSGTSMAAPHVAGVAALIKQRFRKFSPAAIASALSTTSVTLDNKGEEIMAQRAYANPDQSMTPATPFDMGNGFVNATAALDPGLIFDTSFEDYMSFLCGINGSAPAVFNHTGKNCLLSNVTISGSDLNLPSITLSRLNNTRTVQRLMKNIAGNETYSVGLVPPFGVLMKASPTQFSIASGETKVLSVTFKAKKNSSIASFGTIKLFGDMGHIVHIPVSVIVKMVSKQ
;
A
#
# COMPACT_ATOMS: atom_id res chain seq x y z
N MET A 1 -23.50 -10.95 -13.27
CA MET A 1 -22.70 -10.86 -14.50
C MET A 1 -21.40 -11.63 -14.32
N ALA A 2 -20.30 -11.08 -13.78
CA ALA A 2 -19.02 -11.81 -13.67
C ALA A 2 -19.14 -13.27 -13.14
N ALA A 3 -19.90 -13.49 -12.07
CA ALA A 3 -20.13 -14.85 -11.56
C ALA A 3 -20.93 -15.76 -12.50
N GLN A 4 -21.90 -15.21 -13.24
CA GLN A 4 -22.65 -15.93 -14.28
C GLN A 4 -21.78 -16.21 -15.51
N ASP A 5 -20.81 -15.34 -15.79
CA ASP A 5 -19.83 -15.52 -16.88
C ASP A 5 -18.74 -16.55 -16.52
N GLY A 6 -18.75 -17.08 -15.29
CA GLY A 6 -17.86 -18.16 -14.87
C GLY A 6 -16.43 -17.71 -14.54
N VAL A 7 -16.23 -16.46 -14.11
CA VAL A 7 -14.89 -16.00 -13.70
C VAL A 7 -14.37 -16.78 -12.48
N ASP A 8 -13.07 -17.10 -12.46
CA ASP A 8 -12.43 -17.78 -11.33
C ASP A 8 -12.02 -16.81 -10.21
N ILE A 9 -11.56 -15.61 -10.58
CA ILE A 9 -10.97 -14.61 -9.69
C ILE A 9 -11.60 -13.25 -9.98
N LEU A 10 -11.98 -12.52 -8.93
CA LEU A 10 -12.45 -11.14 -8.99
C LEU A 10 -11.42 -10.22 -8.35
N SER A 11 -10.92 -9.23 -9.09
CA SER A 11 -9.98 -8.22 -8.59
C SER A 11 -10.69 -6.88 -8.41
N LEU A 12 -10.82 -6.42 -7.17
CA LEU A 12 -11.49 -5.18 -6.79
C LEU A 12 -10.49 -4.15 -6.25
N SER A 13 -10.02 -3.28 -7.13
CA SER A 13 -9.18 -2.13 -6.75
C SER A 13 -10.01 -0.93 -6.27
N ILE A 14 -11.07 -1.20 -5.52
CA ILE A 14 -12.03 -0.24 -4.99
C ILE A 14 -12.36 -0.56 -3.54
N THR A 15 -12.62 0.46 -2.73
CA THR A 15 -13.09 0.32 -1.35
C THR A 15 -14.16 1.38 -1.05
N PRO A 16 -15.08 1.12 -0.11
CA PRO A 16 -15.94 2.15 0.44
C PRO A 16 -15.14 3.36 0.95
N ASN A 17 -15.62 4.57 0.68
CA ASN A 17 -14.99 5.81 1.15
C ASN A 17 -15.27 6.10 2.64
N ARG A 18 -16.19 5.36 3.25
CA ARG A 18 -16.56 5.46 4.66
C ARG A 18 -16.92 4.07 5.17
N ARG A 19 -16.73 3.86 6.48
CA ARG A 19 -17.18 2.65 7.15
C ARG A 19 -18.72 2.51 6.97
N PRO A 20 -19.21 1.37 6.49
CA PRO A 20 -20.65 1.15 6.37
C PRO A 20 -21.34 1.22 7.74
N PRO A 21 -22.51 1.88 7.85
CA PRO A 21 -23.30 1.87 9.08
C PRO A 21 -24.01 0.52 9.26
N GLY A 22 -24.43 0.21 10.49
CA GLY A 22 -25.25 -0.96 10.79
C GLY A 22 -24.68 -1.84 11.90
N VAL A 23 -25.18 -3.08 11.98
CA VAL A 23 -24.80 -4.07 13.01
C VAL A 23 -23.35 -4.53 12.85
N ALA A 24 -22.86 -4.60 11.61
CA ALA A 24 -21.46 -4.87 11.31
C ALA A 24 -21.06 -4.29 9.96
N THR A 25 -19.78 -3.99 9.79
CA THR A 25 -19.19 -3.33 8.61
C THR A 25 -19.39 -4.10 7.31
N PHE A 26 -19.52 -5.42 7.38
CA PHE A 26 -19.75 -6.29 6.21
C PHE A 26 -21.21 -6.43 5.80
N PHE A 27 -22.20 -5.91 6.56
CA PHE A 27 -23.61 -5.89 6.12
C PHE A 27 -23.90 -4.73 5.19
N ASN A 28 -23.25 -4.73 4.04
CA ASN A 28 -23.52 -3.81 2.95
C ASN A 28 -23.65 -4.57 1.62
N PRO A 29 -24.32 -3.98 0.61
CA PRO A 29 -24.60 -4.68 -0.65
C PRO A 29 -23.36 -5.21 -1.37
N LEU A 30 -22.23 -4.50 -1.32
CA LEU A 30 -20.99 -4.91 -1.98
C LEU A 30 -20.41 -6.16 -1.33
N ASP A 31 -20.18 -6.12 -0.02
CA ASP A 31 -19.60 -7.24 0.73
C ASP A 31 -20.49 -8.50 0.67
N MET A 32 -21.81 -8.35 0.73
CA MET A 32 -22.76 -9.46 0.60
C MET A 32 -22.81 -10.04 -0.83
N ALA A 33 -22.63 -9.22 -1.86
CA ALA A 33 -22.44 -9.70 -3.22
C ALA A 33 -21.12 -10.48 -3.36
N MET A 34 -20.05 -10.04 -2.69
CA MET A 34 -18.78 -10.77 -2.66
C MET A 34 -18.88 -12.11 -1.95
N LEU A 35 -19.66 -12.19 -0.86
CA LEU A 35 -19.95 -13.47 -0.20
C LEU A 35 -20.66 -14.44 -1.16
N SER A 36 -21.58 -13.93 -1.97
CA SER A 36 -22.28 -14.72 -3.00
C SER A 36 -21.33 -15.20 -4.11
N ALA A 37 -20.34 -14.38 -4.51
CA ALA A 37 -19.28 -14.79 -5.43
C ALA A 37 -18.41 -15.91 -4.82
N VAL A 38 -18.04 -15.79 -3.54
CA VAL A 38 -17.28 -16.81 -2.81
C VAL A 38 -18.07 -18.12 -2.69
N LYS A 39 -19.39 -18.05 -2.47
CA LYS A 39 -20.28 -19.23 -2.53
C LYS A 39 -20.22 -19.94 -3.88
N ALA A 40 -20.09 -19.19 -4.97
CA ALA A 40 -19.93 -19.72 -6.33
C ALA A 40 -18.51 -20.25 -6.62
N GLY A 41 -17.60 -20.22 -5.64
CA GLY A 41 -16.22 -20.71 -5.80
C GLY A 41 -15.25 -19.67 -6.36
N ILE A 42 -15.67 -18.40 -6.45
CA ILE A 42 -14.88 -17.29 -7.00
C ILE A 42 -14.04 -16.68 -5.90
N PHE A 43 -12.73 -16.56 -6.13
CA PHE A 43 -11.84 -15.89 -5.20
C PHE A 43 -11.92 -14.37 -5.37
N VAL A 44 -12.19 -13.64 -4.28
CA VAL A 44 -12.33 -12.19 -4.31
C VAL A 44 -11.11 -11.55 -3.65
N VAL A 45 -10.41 -10.71 -4.41
CA VAL A 45 -9.30 -9.88 -3.94
C VAL A 45 -9.73 -8.43 -3.91
N GLN A 46 -9.42 -7.72 -2.83
CA GLN A 46 -9.73 -6.30 -2.70
C GLN A 46 -8.53 -5.51 -2.17
N ALA A 47 -8.37 -4.27 -2.64
CA ALA A 47 -7.43 -3.32 -2.08
C ALA A 47 -7.77 -3.01 -0.60
N ALA A 48 -6.75 -2.79 0.24
CA ALA A 48 -6.95 -2.44 1.66
C ALA A 48 -7.49 -1.01 1.87
N GLY A 49 -7.19 -0.09 0.94
CA GLY A 49 -7.42 1.35 1.07
C GLY A 49 -6.12 2.13 1.21
N ASN A 50 -6.17 3.43 0.90
CA ASN A 50 -5.00 4.33 0.86
C ASN A 50 -5.03 5.41 1.97
N THR A 51 -5.65 5.13 3.11
CA THR A 51 -5.89 6.07 4.22
C THR A 51 -4.99 5.80 5.45
N GLY A 52 -3.93 5.02 5.28
CA GLY A 52 -2.88 4.85 6.30
C GLY A 52 -2.12 6.14 6.61
N PRO A 53 -1.09 6.14 7.46
CA PRO A 53 -0.54 5.01 8.22
C PRO A 53 -1.23 4.84 9.59
N SER A 54 -2.25 5.64 9.89
CA SER A 54 -2.98 5.57 11.15
C SER A 54 -3.62 4.19 11.34
N PRO A 55 -3.56 3.60 12.55
CA PRO A 55 -4.29 2.37 12.85
C PRO A 55 -5.79 2.48 12.56
N LYS A 56 -6.44 1.36 12.25
CA LYS A 56 -7.89 1.28 11.95
C LYS A 56 -8.34 2.10 10.73
N SER A 57 -7.45 2.24 9.76
CA SER A 57 -7.73 2.91 8.47
C SER A 57 -8.25 1.94 7.40
N MET A 58 -8.32 0.64 7.70
CA MET A 58 -8.88 -0.37 6.78
C MET A 58 -10.23 0.04 6.19
N SER A 59 -10.39 -0.24 4.89
CA SER A 59 -11.63 -0.02 4.15
C SER A 59 -12.15 -1.30 3.48
N SER A 60 -11.53 -2.45 3.75
CA SER A 60 -11.96 -3.77 3.28
C SER A 60 -12.04 -4.71 4.48
N PHE A 61 -13.27 -5.11 4.82
CA PHE A 61 -13.62 -5.59 6.15
C PHE A 61 -13.84 -7.12 6.19
N SER A 62 -14.54 -7.65 5.18
CA SER A 62 -15.09 -9.00 5.24
C SER A 62 -14.07 -10.14 5.36
N PRO A 63 -14.36 -11.19 6.14
CA PRO A 63 -13.52 -12.40 6.24
C PRO A 63 -13.37 -13.19 4.93
N TRP A 64 -14.39 -13.14 4.06
CA TRP A 64 -14.41 -13.85 2.77
C TRP A 64 -13.77 -13.04 1.63
N ILE A 65 -13.36 -11.79 1.88
CA ILE A 65 -12.62 -10.97 0.92
C ILE A 65 -11.15 -11.04 1.26
N PHE A 66 -10.29 -11.30 0.27
CA PHE A 66 -8.85 -11.32 0.45
C PHE A 66 -8.27 -9.91 0.27
N THR A 67 -7.89 -9.28 1.36
CA THR A 67 -7.52 -7.86 1.40
C THR A 67 -6.02 -7.65 1.27
N VAL A 68 -5.61 -6.77 0.35
CA VAL A 68 -4.20 -6.58 -0.02
C VAL A 68 -3.72 -5.17 0.31
N GLY A 69 -2.71 -5.07 1.17
CA GLY A 69 -1.98 -3.83 1.44
C GLY A 69 -0.85 -3.59 0.43
N ALA A 70 -0.28 -2.38 0.44
CA ALA A 70 0.73 -1.96 -0.50
C ALA A 70 2.13 -1.90 0.13
N ALA A 71 3.11 -2.46 -0.57
CA ALA A 71 4.51 -2.37 -0.22
C ALA A 71 5.38 -1.96 -1.43
N THR A 72 6.61 -1.54 -1.14
CA THR A 72 7.61 -1.26 -2.18
C THR A 72 8.12 -2.52 -2.86
N HIS A 73 8.71 -2.35 -4.03
CA HIS A 73 9.68 -3.25 -4.64
C HIS A 73 11.08 -2.59 -4.58
N ASP A 74 12.13 -3.33 -4.95
CA ASP A 74 13.53 -2.86 -4.93
C ASP A 74 13.92 -1.92 -6.08
N ARG A 75 13.07 -1.80 -7.10
CA ARG A 75 13.28 -0.88 -8.23
C ARG A 75 13.13 0.58 -7.81
N VAL A 76 14.15 1.38 -8.14
CA VAL A 76 14.20 2.84 -7.97
C VAL A 76 14.69 3.49 -9.25
N TYR A 77 14.15 4.66 -9.56
CA TYR A 77 14.66 5.57 -10.59
C TYR A 77 15.34 6.74 -9.89
N SER A 78 16.66 6.75 -9.89
CA SER A 78 17.44 7.83 -9.27
C SER A 78 17.37 9.07 -10.15
N ASN A 79 16.68 10.11 -9.70
CA ASN A 79 16.71 11.45 -10.28
C ASN A 79 17.20 12.42 -9.21
N SER A 80 18.15 13.29 -9.56
CA SER A 80 18.70 14.28 -8.64
C SER A 80 19.19 15.52 -9.39
N ILE A 81 19.23 16.66 -8.69
CA ILE A 81 19.81 17.89 -9.19
C ILE A 81 21.04 18.27 -8.36
N THR A 82 22.18 18.43 -9.02
CA THR A 82 23.41 18.89 -8.38
C THR A 82 23.59 20.38 -8.66
N LEU A 83 23.66 21.16 -7.59
CA LEU A 83 23.82 22.60 -7.61
C LEU A 83 25.30 23.00 -7.74
N GLY A 84 25.58 24.21 -8.21
CA GLY A 84 26.96 24.72 -8.37
C GLY A 84 27.76 24.85 -7.06
N ASN A 85 27.11 24.73 -5.90
CA ASN A 85 27.77 24.62 -4.59
C ASN A 85 27.99 23.15 -4.13
N ASN A 86 27.90 22.19 -5.06
CA ASN A 86 28.02 20.74 -4.84
C ASN A 86 26.95 20.10 -3.94
N VAL A 87 25.90 20.83 -3.57
CA VAL A 87 24.73 20.23 -2.90
C VAL A 87 23.95 19.45 -3.94
N THR A 88 23.64 18.18 -3.64
CA THR A 88 22.78 17.34 -4.49
C THR A 88 21.44 17.15 -3.80
N ILE A 89 20.37 17.48 -4.51
CA ILE A 89 19.00 17.36 -4.03
C ILE A 89 18.34 16.16 -4.74
N PRO A 90 17.81 15.18 -4.01
CA PRO A 90 17.07 14.08 -4.60
C PRO A 90 15.71 14.54 -5.13
N GLY A 91 15.23 13.88 -6.17
CA GLY A 91 13.90 14.11 -6.71
C GLY A 91 13.33 12.87 -7.39
N VAL A 92 12.17 13.06 -8.00
CA VAL A 92 11.46 12.07 -8.80
C VAL A 92 11.24 12.60 -10.21
N GLY A 93 10.67 11.77 -11.08
CA GLY A 93 10.45 12.09 -12.49
C GLY A 93 11.33 11.24 -13.39
N LEU A 94 10.80 10.91 -14.56
CA LEU A 94 11.38 9.95 -15.50
C LEU A 94 11.88 10.69 -16.74
N ALA A 95 12.99 11.41 -16.56
CA ALA A 95 13.58 12.28 -17.58
C ALA A 95 14.99 11.82 -17.98
N LEU A 96 15.47 12.33 -19.11
CA LEU A 96 16.90 12.24 -19.43
C LEU A 96 17.69 13.24 -18.56
N PRO A 97 18.96 12.97 -18.25
CA PRO A 97 19.81 13.96 -17.61
C PRO A 97 20.07 15.15 -18.54
N THR A 98 20.54 16.26 -17.98
CA THR A 98 21.17 17.33 -18.77
C THR A 98 22.50 16.84 -19.38
N ASP A 99 23.03 17.57 -20.37
CA ASP A 99 24.34 17.26 -21.00
C ASP A 99 25.41 16.88 -19.96
N GLU A 100 26.05 15.74 -20.15
CA GLU A 100 27.04 15.21 -19.21
C GLU A 100 28.20 16.20 -18.99
N GLY A 101 28.55 16.42 -17.71
CA GLY A 101 29.64 17.33 -17.32
C GLY A 101 29.33 18.82 -17.48
N LYS A 102 28.12 19.21 -17.89
CA LYS A 102 27.73 20.62 -18.02
C LYS A 102 26.72 21.02 -16.96
N MET A 103 26.95 22.17 -16.36
CA MET A 103 25.95 22.86 -15.55
C MET A 103 25.31 23.99 -16.37
N PHE A 104 24.03 24.19 -16.15
CA PHE A 104 23.23 25.20 -16.83
C PHE A 104 22.81 26.26 -15.82
N THR A 105 22.83 27.53 -16.24
CA THR A 105 22.28 28.62 -15.42
C THR A 105 20.81 28.33 -15.12
N MET A 106 20.37 28.65 -13.92
CA MET A 106 18.98 28.53 -13.50
C MET A 106 18.27 29.87 -13.54
N ILE A 107 16.97 29.85 -13.78
CA ILE A 107 16.10 31.03 -13.71
C ILE A 107 14.75 30.62 -13.12
N SER A 108 14.24 31.39 -12.17
CA SER A 108 12.89 31.18 -11.65
C SER A 108 11.84 31.67 -12.63
N ALA A 109 10.69 31.00 -12.68
CA ALA A 109 9.56 31.44 -13.49
C ALA A 109 9.19 32.91 -13.20
N VAL A 110 9.18 33.31 -11.93
CA VAL A 110 8.83 34.68 -11.53
C VAL A 110 9.84 35.71 -12.06
N ASP A 111 11.13 35.38 -12.06
CA ASP A 111 12.18 36.30 -12.55
C ASP A 111 12.29 36.33 -14.10
N ALA A 112 11.65 35.38 -14.77
CA ALA A 112 11.61 35.27 -16.23
C ALA A 112 10.41 36.02 -16.87
N LEU A 113 9.55 36.67 -16.09
CA LEU A 113 8.37 37.37 -16.60
C LEU A 113 8.72 38.66 -17.34
N LYS A 114 8.00 38.94 -18.45
CA LYS A 114 8.15 40.19 -19.23
C LYS A 114 7.81 41.45 -18.42
N ASN A 115 6.77 41.38 -17.58
CA ASN A 115 6.25 42.50 -16.79
C ASN A 115 6.51 42.32 -15.28
N LYS A 116 7.70 42.74 -14.83
CA LYS A 116 8.13 42.65 -13.42
C LYS A 116 7.25 43.43 -12.44
N SER A 117 6.52 44.45 -12.90
CA SER A 117 5.60 45.29 -12.10
C SER A 117 4.33 44.57 -11.61
N SER A 118 4.11 43.34 -12.07
CA SER A 118 2.96 42.50 -11.67
C SER A 118 3.31 41.51 -10.56
N ALA A 119 4.58 41.45 -10.15
CA ALA A 119 5.12 40.42 -9.25
C ALA A 119 4.63 40.51 -7.79
N VAL A 120 3.89 41.56 -7.44
CA VAL A 120 3.39 41.76 -6.07
C VAL A 120 2.03 41.07 -5.84
N ASP A 121 1.26 40.74 -6.90
CA ASP A 121 -0.11 40.16 -6.74
C ASP A 121 -0.64 39.26 -7.89
N LYS A 122 0.19 38.77 -8.82
CA LYS A 122 -0.21 37.77 -9.84
C LYS A 122 0.88 36.71 -10.00
N ASP A 123 0.62 35.43 -10.14
CA ASP A 123 -0.58 34.58 -10.07
C ASP A 123 0.06 33.20 -9.82
N MET A 124 -0.51 32.35 -8.95
CA MET A 124 0.03 31.01 -8.70
C MET A 124 0.21 30.22 -10.02
N TYR A 125 -0.52 30.62 -11.06
CA TYR A 125 -0.42 30.12 -12.42
C TYR A 125 0.92 30.41 -13.15
N ALA A 126 1.52 31.59 -12.93
CA ALA A 126 2.74 32.00 -13.61
C ALA A 126 3.97 31.27 -13.05
N SER A 127 4.02 31.06 -11.73
CA SER A 127 5.11 30.31 -11.09
C SER A 127 5.11 28.83 -11.48
N GLU A 128 3.96 28.29 -11.89
CA GLU A 128 3.78 26.91 -12.33
C GLU A 128 4.13 26.68 -13.82
N CYS A 129 4.63 27.70 -14.52
CA CYS A 129 5.08 27.61 -15.92
C CYS A 129 3.98 27.18 -16.91
N GLN A 130 2.73 27.59 -16.69
CA GLN A 130 1.59 27.13 -17.48
C GLN A 130 1.30 27.99 -18.73
N ASP A 131 1.78 29.23 -18.77
CA ASP A 131 1.51 30.20 -19.86
C ASP A 131 2.80 30.71 -20.51
N TYR A 132 2.96 30.45 -21.81
CA TYR A 132 4.12 30.88 -22.60
C TYR A 132 4.23 32.41 -22.72
N ASP A 133 3.10 33.11 -22.93
CA ASP A 133 3.13 34.52 -23.33
C ASP A 133 3.62 35.43 -22.21
N SER A 134 3.52 34.95 -20.97
CA SER A 134 4.00 35.62 -19.75
C SER A 134 5.53 35.74 -19.66
N PHE A 135 6.29 34.86 -20.33
CA PHE A 135 7.75 34.75 -20.17
C PHE A 135 8.54 35.48 -21.25
N ASP A 136 9.68 36.08 -20.86
CA ASP A 136 10.70 36.56 -21.78
C ASP A 136 11.58 35.39 -22.25
N LYS A 137 11.48 35.06 -23.53
CA LYS A 137 12.21 33.95 -24.15
C LYS A 137 13.72 34.11 -24.05
N GLU A 138 14.25 35.32 -24.20
CA GLU A 138 15.71 35.56 -24.17
C GLU A 138 16.29 35.30 -22.78
N LEU A 139 15.50 35.53 -21.73
CA LEU A 139 15.92 35.22 -20.36
C LEU A 139 15.95 33.71 -20.08
N VAL A 140 15.05 32.93 -20.69
CA VAL A 140 14.90 31.49 -20.41
C VAL A 140 15.75 30.61 -21.34
N CYS A 141 15.98 31.06 -22.57
CA CYS A 141 16.71 30.31 -23.59
C CYS A 141 18.06 29.78 -23.05
N GLY A 142 18.29 28.47 -23.16
CA GLY A 142 19.53 27.84 -22.74
C GLY A 142 19.69 27.60 -21.23
N LYS A 143 18.68 27.91 -20.40
CA LYS A 143 18.72 27.78 -18.93
C LYS A 143 17.83 26.67 -18.41
N LEU A 144 17.99 26.31 -17.13
CA LEU A 144 17.01 25.50 -16.39
C LEU A 144 15.92 26.40 -15.83
N LEU A 145 14.67 26.13 -16.21
CA LEU A 145 13.51 26.88 -15.72
C LEU A 145 13.01 26.26 -14.40
N ILE A 146 12.95 27.05 -13.34
CA ILE A 146 12.44 26.63 -12.03
C ILE A 146 10.96 26.99 -11.94
N CYS A 147 10.11 25.97 -11.80
CA CYS A 147 8.67 26.07 -11.69
C CYS A 147 8.20 25.57 -10.32
N SER A 148 7.18 26.22 -9.75
CA SER A 148 6.49 25.67 -8.59
C SER A 148 5.51 24.58 -9.03
N TYR A 149 5.09 23.74 -8.09
CA TYR A 149 3.82 23.02 -8.20
C TYR A 149 3.00 23.17 -6.93
N SER A 150 1.70 23.45 -7.09
CA SER A 150 0.76 23.70 -5.99
C SER A 150 -0.44 22.73 -6.01
N ILE A 151 -1.45 23.02 -5.18
CA ILE A 151 -2.76 22.34 -5.21
C ILE A 151 -3.43 22.36 -6.60
N ARG A 152 -3.05 23.29 -7.50
CA ARG A 152 -3.60 23.35 -8.86
C ARG A 152 -3.26 22.12 -9.69
N PHE A 153 -2.12 21.46 -9.44
CA PHE A 153 -1.79 20.18 -10.06
C PHE A 153 -2.76 19.08 -9.61
N VAL A 154 -3.15 19.08 -8.32
CA VAL A 154 -4.16 18.15 -7.77
C VAL A 154 -5.53 18.38 -8.40
N LEU A 155 -5.89 19.64 -8.61
CA LEU A 155 -7.17 20.02 -9.21
C LEU A 155 -7.19 19.89 -10.75
N GLY A 156 -6.07 19.49 -11.37
CA GLY A 156 -5.94 19.40 -12.83
C GLY A 156 -5.93 20.75 -13.55
N LEU A 157 -5.77 21.86 -12.81
CA LEU A 157 -5.71 23.22 -13.36
C LEU A 157 -4.32 23.59 -13.91
N SER A 158 -3.30 22.82 -13.52
CA SER A 158 -1.92 22.94 -13.96
C SER A 158 -1.37 21.54 -14.21
N THR A 159 -0.52 21.36 -15.22
CA THR A 159 0.02 20.04 -15.58
C THR A 159 1.52 20.10 -15.86
N ILE A 160 2.20 18.96 -15.60
CA ILE A 160 3.61 18.80 -15.96
C ILE A 160 3.76 18.91 -17.48
N LYS A 161 2.89 18.26 -18.24
CA LYS A 161 2.89 18.29 -19.71
C LYS A 161 2.83 19.71 -20.29
N GLN A 162 1.94 20.56 -19.78
CA GLN A 162 1.85 21.95 -20.21
C GLN A 162 3.11 22.73 -19.85
N ALA A 163 3.66 22.54 -18.63
CA ALA A 163 4.90 23.18 -18.23
C ALA A 163 6.10 22.75 -19.09
N LEU A 164 6.17 21.49 -19.49
CA LEU A 164 7.18 20.99 -20.43
C LEU A 164 7.01 21.64 -21.82
N ALA A 165 5.78 21.74 -22.34
CA ALA A 165 5.50 22.38 -23.62
C ALA A 165 5.91 23.86 -23.63
N VAL A 166 5.57 24.61 -22.58
CA VAL A 166 5.99 26.01 -22.40
C VAL A 166 7.52 26.12 -22.35
N SER A 167 8.17 25.28 -21.55
CA SER A 167 9.63 25.27 -21.40
C SER A 167 10.35 24.97 -22.71
N LYS A 168 9.83 24.05 -23.53
CA LYS A 168 10.34 23.76 -24.88
C LYS A 168 10.20 24.94 -25.82
N ASN A 169 9.04 25.60 -25.83
CA ASN A 169 8.81 26.78 -26.66
C ASN A 169 9.74 27.96 -26.27
N LEU A 170 10.09 28.06 -24.99
CA LEU A 170 11.07 29.00 -24.46
C LEU A 170 12.54 28.58 -24.70
N SER A 171 12.77 27.40 -25.30
CA SER A 171 14.11 26.85 -25.55
C SER A 171 14.92 26.64 -24.25
N ALA A 172 14.24 26.31 -23.15
CA ALA A 172 14.87 25.89 -21.90
C ALA A 172 15.63 24.56 -22.08
N LYS A 173 16.70 24.37 -21.32
CA LYS A 173 17.50 23.13 -21.32
C LYS A 173 16.96 22.06 -20.39
N GLY A 174 16.10 22.43 -19.46
CA GLY A 174 15.47 21.52 -18.52
C GLY A 174 14.51 22.25 -17.59
N VAL A 175 13.72 21.49 -16.84
CA VAL A 175 12.72 22.03 -15.90
C VAL A 175 12.92 21.47 -14.50
N VAL A 176 12.84 22.34 -13.49
CA VAL A 176 12.97 21.96 -12.08
C VAL A 176 11.68 22.32 -11.37
N PHE A 177 10.91 21.31 -10.97
CA PHE A 177 9.69 21.50 -10.19
C PHE A 177 10.00 21.45 -8.70
N TYR A 178 9.66 22.51 -7.97
CA TYR A 178 9.76 22.54 -6.51
C TYR A 178 8.38 22.58 -5.86
N MET A 179 8.27 21.97 -4.68
CA MET A 179 7.03 21.93 -3.93
C MET A 179 6.74 23.27 -3.28
N ASP A 180 5.57 23.84 -3.56
CA ASP A 180 5.10 25.01 -2.83
C ASP A 180 4.90 24.67 -1.34
N PRO A 181 5.42 25.49 -0.39
CA PRO A 181 5.40 25.18 1.04
C PRO A 181 3.98 25.11 1.64
N TYR A 182 2.96 25.63 0.95
CA TYR A 182 1.56 25.57 1.40
C TYR A 182 0.85 24.29 0.96
N VAL A 183 1.47 23.46 0.12
CA VAL A 183 0.95 22.13 -0.19
C VAL A 183 1.39 21.17 0.91
N LEU A 184 0.43 20.53 1.58
CA LEU A 184 0.69 19.49 2.58
C LEU A 184 0.10 18.16 2.11
N GLY A 185 0.93 17.11 2.09
CA GLY A 185 0.47 15.73 1.91
C GLY A 185 0.22 15.27 0.47
N PHE A 186 0.47 16.10 -0.54
CA PHE A 186 0.41 15.71 -1.95
C PHE A 186 1.81 15.61 -2.56
N GLN A 187 2.10 14.47 -3.20
CA GLN A 187 3.31 14.26 -3.99
C GLN A 187 2.88 13.87 -5.41
N ILE A 188 3.43 14.56 -6.40
CA ILE A 188 3.20 14.21 -7.81
C ILE A 188 3.86 12.85 -8.07
N ASN A 189 3.14 11.97 -8.76
CA ASN A 189 3.71 10.69 -9.17
C ASN A 189 4.93 10.91 -10.09
N PRO A 190 5.90 9.99 -10.12
CA PRO A 190 6.99 10.08 -11.09
C PRO A 190 6.44 10.07 -12.53
N THR A 191 6.43 11.24 -13.18
CA THR A 191 5.90 11.41 -14.54
C THR A 191 7.01 11.28 -15.59
N PRO A 192 6.77 10.61 -16.73
CA PRO A 192 7.60 10.74 -17.93
C PRO A 192 7.80 12.20 -18.35
N MET A 193 9.03 12.56 -18.71
CA MET A 193 9.35 13.87 -19.25
C MET A 193 10.16 13.72 -20.52
N ASP A 194 9.77 14.48 -21.55
CA ASP A 194 10.34 14.47 -22.89
C ASP A 194 11.42 15.56 -23.09
N MET A 195 11.94 16.10 -21.99
CA MET A 195 13.13 16.94 -21.84
C MET A 195 13.73 16.71 -20.45
N PRO A 196 14.98 17.15 -20.18
CA PRO A 196 15.55 17.01 -18.85
C PRO A 196 14.69 17.68 -17.78
N GLY A 197 14.41 16.94 -16.71
CA GLY A 197 13.50 17.43 -15.70
C GLY A 197 13.55 16.66 -14.38
N ILE A 198 13.17 17.35 -13.32
CA ILE A 198 13.12 16.80 -11.96
C ILE A 198 11.96 17.40 -11.18
N ILE A 199 11.32 16.59 -10.36
CA ILE A 199 10.32 17.00 -9.37
C ILE A 199 10.92 16.79 -8.00
N ILE A 200 10.99 17.84 -7.18
CA ILE A 200 11.47 17.76 -5.80
C ILE A 200 10.25 17.57 -4.89
N PRO A 201 10.01 16.37 -4.34
CA PRO A 201 8.78 16.06 -3.61
C PRO A 201 8.82 16.49 -2.14
N SER A 202 9.94 17.05 -1.66
CA SER A 202 10.13 17.49 -0.27
C SER A 202 10.06 19.02 -0.16
N PRO A 203 9.24 19.55 0.76
CA PRO A 203 9.25 20.98 1.09
C PRO A 203 10.59 21.46 1.63
N GLU A 204 11.32 20.64 2.40
CA GLU A 204 12.63 20.97 2.95
C GLU A 204 13.68 21.10 1.83
N ASP A 205 13.73 20.12 0.94
CA ASP A 205 14.64 20.15 -0.21
C ASP A 205 14.30 21.28 -1.18
N SER A 206 13.01 21.58 -1.36
CA SER A 206 12.54 22.73 -2.14
C SER A 206 13.05 24.05 -1.54
N LYS A 207 13.06 24.19 -0.21
CA LYS A 207 13.66 25.37 0.47
C LYS A 207 15.17 25.45 0.24
N VAL A 208 15.88 24.31 0.21
CA VAL A 208 17.32 24.29 -0.08
C VAL A 208 17.59 24.82 -1.48
N LEU A 209 16.86 24.33 -2.49
CA LEU A 209 16.96 24.82 -3.87
C LEU A 209 16.72 26.33 -3.96
N LEU A 210 15.61 26.81 -3.41
CA LEU A 210 15.24 28.22 -3.48
C LEU A 210 16.21 29.13 -2.74
N LYS A 211 16.73 28.70 -1.58
CA LYS A 211 17.75 29.43 -0.84
C LYS A 211 19.04 29.58 -1.65
N TYR A 212 19.48 28.49 -2.30
CA TYR A 212 20.65 28.54 -3.18
C TYR A 212 20.42 29.49 -4.35
N TYR A 213 19.30 29.34 -5.07
CA TYR A 213 18.95 30.21 -6.20
C TYR A 213 18.99 31.69 -5.78
N ASN A 214 18.26 32.06 -4.72
CA ASN A 214 18.20 33.43 -4.21
C ASN A 214 19.58 33.97 -3.78
N SER A 215 20.43 33.13 -3.16
CA SER A 215 21.77 33.56 -2.74
C SER A 215 22.74 33.81 -3.90
N THR A 216 22.41 33.33 -5.10
CA THR A 216 23.23 33.48 -6.31
C THR A 216 22.74 34.58 -7.25
N LEU A 217 21.69 35.31 -6.88
CA LEU A 217 21.21 36.45 -7.64
C LEU A 217 22.09 37.67 -7.39
N GLU A 218 22.61 38.28 -8.45
CA GLU A 218 23.28 39.57 -8.36
C GLU A 218 22.26 40.67 -8.64
N ARG A 219 22.16 41.61 -7.69
CA ARG A 219 21.22 42.72 -7.77
C ARG A 219 21.97 44.04 -7.81
N ASP A 220 21.47 44.97 -8.60
CA ASP A 220 21.97 46.33 -8.62
C ASP A 220 21.78 46.99 -7.23
N GLY A 221 22.81 47.71 -6.78
CA GLY A 221 22.86 48.27 -5.43
C GLY A 221 21.73 49.28 -5.16
N THR A 222 21.29 49.99 -6.21
CA THR A 222 20.35 51.12 -6.13
C THR A 222 18.93 50.70 -6.48
N THR A 223 18.74 50.08 -7.65
CA THR A 223 17.41 49.69 -8.16
C THR A 223 16.90 48.39 -7.55
N LYS A 224 17.79 47.58 -6.95
CA LYS A 224 17.52 46.21 -6.46
C LYS A 224 17.06 45.22 -7.54
N GLU A 225 17.13 45.62 -8.81
CA GLU A 225 16.84 44.76 -9.95
C GLU A 225 17.91 43.69 -10.11
N ILE A 226 17.49 42.51 -10.56
CA ILE A 226 18.41 41.41 -10.86
C ILE A 226 19.16 41.74 -12.15
N VAL A 227 20.49 41.77 -12.07
CA VAL A 227 21.38 42.03 -13.20
C VAL A 227 22.06 40.77 -13.72
N ARG A 228 22.21 39.73 -12.87
CA ARG A 228 22.79 38.44 -13.27
C ARG A 228 22.19 37.28 -12.48
N PHE A 229 21.98 36.18 -13.18
CA PHE A 229 21.61 34.88 -12.61
C PHE A 229 22.88 34.03 -12.45
N GLY A 230 23.43 33.95 -11.24
CA GLY A 230 24.67 33.22 -10.96
C GLY A 230 24.49 31.73 -10.65
N GLY A 231 23.28 31.31 -10.29
CA GLY A 231 22.99 29.93 -9.91
C GLY A 231 23.10 28.98 -11.11
N VAL A 232 23.80 27.88 -10.93
CA VAL A 232 23.94 26.83 -11.95
C VAL A 232 23.59 25.46 -11.35
N ALA A 233 23.08 24.56 -12.18
CA ALA A 233 22.82 23.19 -11.77
C ALA A 233 22.85 22.21 -12.95
N ALA A 234 22.90 20.92 -12.63
CA ALA A 234 22.77 19.82 -13.58
C ALA A 234 21.75 18.80 -13.06
N ILE A 235 20.86 18.34 -13.94
CA ILE A 235 19.90 17.27 -13.63
C ILE A 235 20.55 15.94 -14.01
N THR A 236 20.46 14.96 -13.11
CA THR A 236 21.15 13.68 -13.20
C THR A 236 20.17 12.53 -13.05
N GLY A 237 20.24 11.56 -13.96
CA GLY A 237 19.44 10.33 -13.91
C GLY A 237 17.99 10.52 -14.39
N GLY A 238 17.08 9.70 -13.85
CA GLY A 238 15.63 9.72 -14.12
C GLY A 238 15.08 8.50 -14.85
N GLN A 239 15.77 7.98 -15.89
CA GLN A 239 15.22 6.88 -16.70
C GLN A 239 15.83 5.49 -16.45
N LYS A 240 17.03 5.43 -15.86
CA LYS A 240 17.69 4.14 -15.60
C LYS A 240 17.21 3.56 -14.27
N ALA A 241 16.53 2.41 -14.36
CA ALA A 241 16.14 1.65 -13.19
C ALA A 241 17.38 1.03 -12.50
N ASN A 242 17.37 1.05 -11.17
CA ASN A 242 18.30 0.33 -10.31
C ASN A 242 17.50 -0.50 -9.30
N PHE A 243 17.99 -1.67 -8.91
CA PHE A 243 17.32 -2.65 -8.05
C PHE A 243 18.02 -2.81 -6.69
N SER A 244 18.62 -1.73 -6.20
CA SER A 244 19.45 -1.76 -4.99
C SER A 244 18.70 -1.35 -3.72
N ASP A 245 17.44 -0.90 -3.81
CA ASP A 245 16.71 -0.46 -2.62
C ASP A 245 16.34 -1.65 -1.73
N ARG A 246 16.29 -1.38 -0.43
CA ARG A 246 15.82 -2.35 0.56
C ARG A 246 14.31 -2.53 0.39
N ALA A 247 13.83 -3.74 0.13
CA ALA A 247 12.43 -3.97 -0.12
C ALA A 247 11.98 -5.36 0.35
N PRO A 248 10.71 -5.54 0.74
CA PRO A 248 9.65 -4.54 0.74
C PRO A 248 9.67 -3.64 2.00
N LYS A 249 9.14 -2.42 1.86
CA LYS A 249 8.72 -1.53 2.96
C LYS A 249 7.21 -1.31 2.83
N ILE A 250 6.47 -1.26 3.93
CA ILE A 250 5.02 -1.01 3.90
C ILE A 250 4.77 0.48 3.74
N MET A 251 4.04 0.84 2.69
CA MET A 251 3.84 2.23 2.27
C MET A 251 2.97 3.00 3.24
N TYR A 252 3.35 4.24 3.57
CA TYR A 252 2.62 5.10 4.52
C TYR A 252 1.12 5.17 4.22
N TYR A 253 0.72 5.25 2.95
CA TYR A 253 -0.69 5.31 2.55
C TYR A 253 -1.44 3.99 2.72
N SER A 254 -0.77 2.84 2.74
CA SER A 254 -1.43 1.54 2.87
C SER A 254 -2.26 1.52 4.16
N ALA A 255 -3.56 1.25 4.05
CA ALA A 255 -4.44 1.18 5.20
C ALA A 255 -3.99 0.10 6.20
N ARG A 256 -4.20 0.37 7.49
CA ARG A 256 -3.72 -0.43 8.63
C ARG A 256 -4.87 -0.98 9.44
N GLY A 257 -4.71 -2.22 9.89
CA GLY A 257 -5.57 -2.83 10.89
C GLY A 257 -5.43 -2.18 12.28
N PRO A 258 -6.06 -2.76 13.31
CA PRO A 258 -7.02 -3.84 13.20
C PRO A 258 -8.27 -3.39 12.44
N ASP A 259 -8.99 -4.37 11.88
CA ASP A 259 -10.29 -4.12 11.28
C ASP A 259 -11.41 -4.35 12.31
N PRO A 260 -12.14 -3.30 12.71
CA PRO A 260 -13.27 -3.49 13.61
C PRO A 260 -14.49 -3.99 12.84
N GLN A 261 -15.11 -5.04 13.36
CA GLN A 261 -16.40 -5.52 12.88
C GLN A 261 -17.51 -4.45 13.00
N ASP A 262 -17.39 -3.49 13.90
CA ASP A 262 -18.36 -2.41 14.12
C ASP A 262 -17.68 -1.05 14.47
N SER A 263 -18.36 -0.19 15.24
CA SER A 263 -17.77 1.08 15.75
C SER A 263 -16.76 0.87 16.88
N PHE A 264 -16.68 -0.33 17.46
CA PHE A 264 -15.85 -0.69 18.60
C PHE A 264 -14.75 -1.70 18.21
N LEU A 265 -13.74 -1.85 19.07
CA LEU A 265 -12.68 -2.84 18.87
C LEU A 265 -13.01 -4.22 19.46
N ASN A 266 -14.19 -4.39 20.04
CA ASN A 266 -14.53 -5.58 20.82
C ASN A 266 -14.58 -6.85 19.96
N ASP A 267 -14.78 -6.71 18.65
CA ASP A 267 -14.99 -7.81 17.72
C ASP A 267 -14.00 -7.76 16.53
N ALA A 268 -12.81 -7.19 16.75
CA ALA A 268 -11.72 -7.13 15.75
C ALA A 268 -10.92 -8.45 15.67
N ASP A 269 -11.60 -9.60 15.62
CA ASP A 269 -10.98 -10.94 15.66
C ASP A 269 -10.48 -11.44 14.29
N ILE A 270 -10.67 -10.63 13.24
CA ILE A 270 -10.27 -10.95 11.86
C ILE A 270 -9.06 -10.11 11.49
N LEU A 271 -7.95 -10.76 11.12
CA LEU A 271 -6.74 -10.06 10.72
C LEU A 271 -6.93 -9.36 9.37
N LYS A 272 -6.59 -8.06 9.32
CA LYS A 272 -6.51 -7.26 8.11
C LYS A 272 -5.29 -6.32 8.13
N PRO A 273 -4.64 -6.06 6.98
CA PRO A 273 -4.86 -6.73 5.69
C PRO A 273 -4.51 -8.23 5.75
N ASN A 274 -4.84 -9.01 4.73
CA ASN A 274 -4.50 -10.44 4.69
C ASN A 274 -3.02 -10.65 4.37
N LEU A 275 -2.48 -9.88 3.42
CA LEU A 275 -1.05 -9.78 3.10
C LEU A 275 -0.75 -8.46 2.37
N VAL A 276 0.52 -8.22 2.01
CA VAL A 276 0.95 -7.10 1.18
C VAL A 276 1.62 -7.55 -0.12
N ALA A 277 1.52 -6.71 -1.15
CA ALA A 277 2.13 -6.94 -2.46
C ALA A 277 2.68 -5.64 -3.05
N PRO A 278 3.47 -5.68 -4.15
CA PRO A 278 3.96 -4.49 -4.82
C PRO A 278 2.81 -3.53 -5.19
N GLY A 279 2.83 -2.35 -4.59
CA GLY A 279 1.80 -1.33 -4.80
C GLY A 279 2.35 0.08 -4.99
N HIS A 280 3.66 0.27 -4.88
CA HIS A 280 4.29 1.57 -5.06
C HIS A 280 5.04 1.64 -6.39
N SER A 281 4.82 2.71 -7.15
CA SER A 281 5.55 3.00 -8.40
C SER A 281 5.47 1.85 -9.42
N ILE A 282 4.26 1.32 -9.60
CA ILE A 282 3.95 0.20 -10.50
C ILE A 282 3.65 0.72 -11.89
N TRP A 283 4.32 0.16 -12.89
CA TRP A 283 4.00 0.39 -14.30
C TRP A 283 2.79 -0.45 -14.71
N GLY A 284 1.79 0.19 -15.30
CA GLY A 284 0.64 -0.47 -15.91
C GLY A 284 0.31 0.14 -17.26
N ALA A 285 -0.44 -0.61 -18.07
CA ALA A 285 -1.01 -0.08 -19.30
C ALA A 285 -1.94 1.10 -18.97
N TRP A 286 -1.91 2.13 -19.82
CA TRP A 286 -2.73 3.31 -19.69
C TRP A 286 -3.35 3.65 -21.05
N SER A 287 -4.54 4.23 -21.02
CA SER A 287 -5.17 4.69 -22.27
C SER A 287 -4.66 6.10 -22.57
N SER A 288 -4.11 6.30 -23.77
CA SER A 288 -3.68 7.62 -24.23
C SER A 288 -4.85 8.61 -24.36
N ALA A 289 -6.08 8.10 -24.42
CA ALA A 289 -7.31 8.88 -24.44
C ALA A 289 -7.93 9.08 -23.03
N ALA A 290 -7.33 8.53 -21.97
CA ALA A 290 -7.83 8.71 -20.61
C ALA A 290 -7.63 10.16 -20.16
N THR A 291 -8.70 10.75 -19.62
CA THR A 291 -8.71 12.11 -19.07
C THR A 291 -8.70 12.13 -17.54
N ASP A 292 -8.78 10.97 -16.89
CA ASP A 292 -8.93 10.84 -15.43
C ASP A 292 -7.64 11.17 -14.66
N SER A 293 -6.50 11.24 -15.35
CA SER A 293 -5.22 11.64 -14.77
C SER A 293 -4.43 12.47 -15.78
N THR A 294 -4.52 13.79 -15.63
CA THR A 294 -3.92 14.77 -16.56
C THR A 294 -2.40 14.64 -16.68
N GLU A 295 -1.75 14.11 -15.64
CA GLU A 295 -0.30 13.82 -15.62
C GLU A 295 0.15 12.73 -16.60
N PHE A 296 -0.76 11.85 -17.06
CA PHE A 296 -0.47 10.77 -18.01
C PHE A 296 -1.22 10.95 -19.34
N GLU A 297 -1.73 12.14 -19.63
CA GLU A 297 -2.50 12.38 -20.85
C GLU A 297 -1.64 12.19 -22.11
N GLY A 298 -2.08 11.30 -23.01
CA GLY A 298 -1.34 10.91 -24.21
C GLY A 298 -0.37 9.75 -24.00
N GLU A 299 -0.17 9.30 -22.76
CA GLU A 299 0.73 8.18 -22.45
C GLU A 299 0.03 6.83 -22.63
N SER A 300 0.80 5.82 -23.03
CA SER A 300 0.33 4.42 -23.15
C SER A 300 0.64 3.58 -21.90
N PHE A 301 1.42 4.13 -20.97
CA PHE A 301 1.77 3.51 -19.70
C PHE A 301 1.81 4.58 -18.63
N ALA A 302 1.37 4.20 -17.42
CA ALA A 302 1.42 5.08 -16.26
C ALA A 302 2.14 4.37 -15.12
N MET A 303 2.90 5.13 -14.34
CA MET A 303 3.48 4.68 -13.09
C MET A 303 2.64 5.19 -11.94
N MET A 304 1.95 4.27 -11.25
CA MET A 304 1.02 4.64 -10.18
C MET A 304 1.33 3.93 -8.87
N SER A 305 0.85 4.53 -7.79
CA SER A 305 0.95 3.99 -6.44
C SER A 305 -0.42 3.81 -5.80
N GLY A 306 -0.58 2.74 -5.02
CA GLY A 306 -1.78 2.47 -4.27
C GLY A 306 -1.98 0.98 -3.98
N THR A 307 -2.81 0.70 -2.98
CA THR A 307 -3.33 -0.67 -2.77
C THR A 307 -4.12 -1.18 -3.97
N SER A 308 -4.65 -0.28 -4.80
CA SER A 308 -5.25 -0.56 -6.11
C SER A 308 -4.29 -1.21 -7.11
N MET A 309 -2.98 -1.01 -6.98
CA MET A 309 -1.95 -1.65 -7.80
C MET A 309 -1.47 -2.97 -7.17
N ALA A 310 -1.55 -3.09 -5.84
CA ALA A 310 -1.18 -4.32 -5.12
C ALA A 310 -2.23 -5.45 -5.30
N ALA A 311 -3.52 -5.13 -5.24
CA ALA A 311 -4.61 -6.10 -5.41
C ALA A 311 -4.50 -6.95 -6.71
N PRO A 312 -4.30 -6.37 -7.91
CA PRO A 312 -4.22 -7.17 -9.14
C PRO A 312 -2.99 -8.08 -9.21
N HIS A 313 -1.87 -7.75 -8.52
CA HIS A 313 -0.75 -8.69 -8.42
C HIS A 313 -1.18 -9.98 -7.71
N VAL A 314 -1.89 -9.86 -6.59
CA VAL A 314 -2.38 -11.00 -5.83
C VAL A 314 -3.48 -11.75 -6.58
N ALA A 315 -4.34 -11.05 -7.31
CA ALA A 315 -5.32 -11.69 -8.19
C ALA A 315 -4.64 -12.56 -9.27
N GLY A 316 -3.54 -12.09 -9.85
CA GLY A 316 -2.74 -12.86 -10.80
C GLY A 316 -2.12 -14.12 -10.17
N VAL A 317 -1.53 -14.01 -8.97
CA VAL A 317 -1.00 -15.17 -8.24
C VAL A 317 -2.11 -16.15 -7.87
N ALA A 318 -3.28 -15.66 -7.44
CA ALA A 318 -4.44 -16.48 -7.14
C ALA A 318 -4.94 -17.27 -8.36
N ALA A 319 -4.90 -16.66 -9.55
CA ALA A 319 -5.23 -17.35 -10.80
C ALA A 319 -4.24 -18.49 -11.10
N LEU A 320 -2.94 -18.31 -10.86
CA LEU A 320 -1.92 -19.36 -11.00
C LEU A 320 -2.15 -20.51 -10.00
N ILE A 321 -2.49 -20.18 -8.74
CA ILE A 321 -2.86 -21.18 -7.73
C ILE A 321 -4.10 -21.96 -8.18
N LYS A 322 -5.15 -21.28 -8.64
CA LYS A 322 -6.36 -21.94 -9.17
C LYS A 322 -6.05 -22.81 -10.39
N GLN A 323 -5.15 -22.38 -11.27
CA GLN A 323 -4.72 -23.15 -12.43
C GLN A 323 -4.06 -24.47 -12.02
N ARG A 324 -3.17 -24.44 -11.02
CA ARG A 324 -2.51 -25.62 -10.47
C ARG A 324 -3.47 -26.51 -9.66
N PHE A 325 -4.28 -25.89 -8.81
CA PHE A 325 -5.20 -26.57 -7.92
C PHE A 325 -6.66 -26.24 -8.28
N ARG A 326 -7.15 -26.84 -9.37
CA ARG A 326 -8.47 -26.54 -9.96
C ARG A 326 -9.65 -26.64 -9.00
N LYS A 327 -9.54 -27.51 -7.99
CA LYS A 327 -10.58 -27.77 -6.98
C LYS A 327 -10.43 -26.93 -5.70
N PHE A 328 -9.44 -26.05 -5.59
CA PHE A 328 -9.32 -25.19 -4.43
C PHE A 328 -10.54 -24.27 -4.31
N SER A 329 -11.05 -24.18 -3.09
CA SER A 329 -12.00 -23.17 -2.67
C SER A 329 -11.31 -21.79 -2.63
N PRO A 330 -12.07 -20.70 -2.58
CA PRO A 330 -11.53 -19.37 -2.31
C PRO A 330 -10.69 -19.32 -1.02
N ALA A 331 -11.12 -20.00 0.04
CA ALA A 331 -10.39 -20.03 1.32
C ALA A 331 -9.09 -20.83 1.23
N ALA A 332 -9.05 -21.92 0.46
CA ALA A 332 -7.82 -22.67 0.20
C ALA A 332 -6.78 -21.81 -0.55
N ILE A 333 -7.22 -21.01 -1.53
CA ILE A 333 -6.35 -20.04 -2.23
C ILE A 333 -5.85 -18.97 -1.25
N ALA A 334 -6.74 -18.40 -0.44
CA ALA A 334 -6.37 -17.44 0.61
C ALA A 334 -5.31 -18.01 1.57
N SER A 335 -5.48 -19.27 1.97
CA SER A 335 -4.55 -19.97 2.85
C SER A 335 -3.19 -20.17 2.22
N ALA A 336 -3.14 -20.65 0.97
CA ALA A 336 -1.88 -20.83 0.25
C ALA A 336 -1.11 -19.51 0.16
N LEU A 337 -1.77 -18.42 -0.24
CA LEU A 337 -1.16 -17.08 -0.29
C LEU A 337 -0.65 -16.58 1.07
N SER A 338 -1.43 -16.81 2.12
CA SER A 338 -1.14 -16.28 3.46
C SER A 338 0.01 -17.03 4.12
N THR A 339 -0.07 -18.36 4.17
CA THR A 339 0.84 -19.20 4.96
C THR A 339 2.25 -19.27 4.42
N THR A 340 2.44 -18.96 3.13
CA THR A 340 3.74 -19.01 2.44
C THR A 340 4.35 -17.62 2.23
N SER A 341 3.73 -16.57 2.77
CA SER A 341 4.23 -15.20 2.65
C SER A 341 5.55 -15.02 3.39
N VAL A 342 6.35 -14.05 2.93
CA VAL A 342 7.65 -13.71 3.52
C VAL A 342 7.53 -12.54 4.49
N THR A 343 8.16 -12.66 5.65
CA THR A 343 8.15 -11.64 6.71
C THR A 343 9.46 -10.84 6.78
N LEU A 344 10.41 -11.15 5.91
CA LEU A 344 11.72 -10.52 5.83
C LEU A 344 11.89 -9.82 4.49
N ASP A 345 12.73 -8.81 4.46
CA ASP A 345 13.10 -8.10 3.24
C ASP A 345 14.25 -8.79 2.47
N ASN A 346 14.63 -8.18 1.35
CA ASN A 346 15.71 -8.64 0.48
C ASN A 346 17.11 -8.58 1.11
N LYS A 347 17.24 -8.10 2.36
CA LYS A 347 18.46 -8.17 3.18
C LYS A 347 18.37 -9.20 4.30
N GLY A 348 17.24 -9.90 4.42
CA GLY A 348 17.00 -10.87 5.51
C GLY A 348 16.59 -10.22 6.83
N GLU A 349 16.25 -8.92 6.82
CA GLU A 349 15.88 -8.14 7.99
C GLU A 349 14.35 -8.00 8.08
N GLU A 350 13.84 -7.53 9.22
CA GLU A 350 12.41 -7.28 9.39
C GLU A 350 11.90 -6.25 8.37
N ILE A 351 10.75 -6.56 7.75
CA ILE A 351 10.04 -5.61 6.89
C ILE A 351 9.68 -4.37 7.70
N MET A 352 10.02 -3.19 7.19
CA MET A 352 9.75 -1.91 7.86
C MET A 352 8.44 -1.31 7.36
N ALA A 353 7.73 -0.59 8.22
CA ALA A 353 6.51 0.15 7.88
C ALA A 353 6.71 1.65 8.09
N GLN A 354 6.41 2.44 7.05
CA GLN A 354 6.42 3.91 7.12
C GLN A 354 5.26 4.41 7.98
N ARG A 355 5.53 5.39 8.85
CA ARG A 355 4.62 5.87 9.90
C ARG A 355 4.16 7.32 9.74
N ALA A 356 4.69 8.04 8.77
CA ALA A 356 4.34 9.44 8.51
C ALA A 356 4.20 9.72 7.01
N TYR A 357 3.36 10.70 6.65
CA TYR A 357 3.27 11.23 5.28
C TYR A 357 4.47 12.13 4.95
N ALA A 358 4.89 12.96 5.90
CA ALA A 358 6.09 13.77 5.77
C ALA A 358 7.32 12.92 6.06
N ASN A 359 8.28 12.91 5.13
CA ASN A 359 9.55 12.18 5.25
C ASN A 359 9.36 10.71 5.66
N PRO A 360 8.59 9.91 4.90
CA PRO A 360 8.15 8.58 5.30
C PRO A 360 9.33 7.63 5.60
N ASP A 361 10.45 7.76 4.88
CA ASP A 361 11.64 6.93 5.10
C ASP A 361 12.47 7.31 6.34
N GLN A 362 12.20 8.47 6.96
CA GLN A 362 12.80 8.84 8.25
C GLN A 362 11.97 8.32 9.43
N SER A 363 10.68 8.01 9.22
CA SER A 363 9.76 7.56 10.24
C SER A 363 9.28 6.13 9.95
N MET A 364 10.08 5.15 10.37
CA MET A 364 9.77 3.73 10.19
C MET A 364 9.87 2.94 11.49
N THR A 365 9.03 1.92 11.62
CA THR A 365 9.18 0.86 12.64
C THR A 365 9.01 -0.51 12.01
N PRO A 366 9.43 -1.60 12.66
CA PRO A 366 9.10 -2.95 12.18
C PRO A 366 7.61 -3.10 11.89
N ALA A 367 7.29 -3.76 10.78
CA ALA A 367 5.93 -3.99 10.35
C ALA A 367 5.27 -5.03 11.25
N THR A 368 4.06 -4.70 11.70
CA THR A 368 3.22 -5.59 12.50
C THR A 368 2.27 -6.37 11.58
N PRO A 369 1.62 -7.43 12.07
CA PRO A 369 0.50 -8.05 11.37
C PRO A 369 -0.61 -7.08 10.93
N PHE A 370 -0.84 -5.98 11.66
CA PHE A 370 -1.81 -4.96 11.22
C PHE A 370 -1.30 -4.04 10.10
N ASP A 371 0.00 -4.11 9.79
CA ASP A 371 0.62 -3.42 8.66
C ASP A 371 0.68 -4.31 7.42
N MET A 372 1.05 -5.58 7.60
CA MET A 372 1.40 -6.47 6.50
C MET A 372 0.60 -7.77 6.42
N GLY A 373 -0.36 -8.00 7.34
CA GLY A 373 -1.07 -9.26 7.43
C GLY A 373 -0.13 -10.41 7.74
N ASN A 374 -0.14 -11.42 6.87
CA ASN A 374 0.79 -12.54 6.96
C ASN A 374 2.22 -12.20 6.51
N GLY A 375 2.40 -11.15 5.72
CA GLY A 375 3.69 -10.77 5.14
C GLY A 375 3.57 -10.35 3.68
N PHE A 376 4.70 -10.33 2.97
CA PHE A 376 4.77 -10.04 1.55
C PHE A 376 4.53 -11.29 0.70
N VAL A 377 3.77 -11.13 -0.39
CA VAL A 377 3.37 -12.24 -1.26
C VAL A 377 4.58 -13.01 -1.82
N ASN A 378 4.52 -14.34 -1.78
CA ASN A 378 5.49 -15.23 -2.41
C ASN A 378 4.77 -16.15 -3.41
N ALA A 379 4.84 -15.80 -4.70
CA ALA A 379 4.11 -16.51 -5.74
C ALA A 379 4.56 -17.97 -5.89
N THR A 380 5.87 -18.22 -5.84
CA THR A 380 6.44 -19.56 -6.01
C THR A 380 6.06 -20.46 -4.85
N ALA A 381 6.24 -20.00 -3.61
CA ALA A 381 5.92 -20.79 -2.43
C ALA A 381 4.41 -21.07 -2.32
N ALA A 382 3.55 -20.14 -2.74
CA ALA A 382 2.10 -20.34 -2.70
C ALA A 382 1.58 -21.44 -3.65
N LEU A 383 2.40 -21.91 -4.60
CA LEU A 383 2.10 -23.07 -5.45
C LEU A 383 2.40 -24.41 -4.77
N ASP A 384 3.08 -24.41 -3.62
CA ASP A 384 3.37 -25.60 -2.82
C ASP A 384 3.29 -25.29 -1.31
N PRO A 385 2.09 -25.00 -0.78
CA PRO A 385 1.94 -24.52 0.60
C PRO A 385 2.07 -25.60 1.68
N GLY A 386 2.14 -26.89 1.31
CA GLY A 386 2.11 -28.01 2.26
C GLY A 386 0.74 -28.21 2.92
N LEU A 387 0.39 -27.31 3.83
CA LEU A 387 -0.89 -27.29 4.55
C LEU A 387 -1.76 -26.10 4.15
N ILE A 388 -3.08 -26.32 4.14
CA ILE A 388 -4.07 -25.24 3.97
C ILE A 388 -5.12 -25.24 5.09
N PHE A 389 -5.66 -24.05 5.35
CA PHE A 389 -6.80 -23.78 6.22
C PHE A 389 -8.00 -23.45 5.33
N ASP A 390 -8.90 -24.41 5.17
CA ASP A 390 -10.10 -24.24 4.35
C ASP A 390 -11.29 -23.79 5.22
N THR A 391 -12.13 -22.92 4.68
CA THR A 391 -13.34 -22.39 5.35
C THR A 391 -14.48 -22.47 4.35
N SER A 392 -15.61 -23.05 4.76
CA SER A 392 -16.78 -23.23 3.91
C SER A 392 -17.70 -22.01 3.90
N PHE A 393 -18.61 -21.95 2.92
CA PHE A 393 -19.68 -20.95 2.90
C PHE A 393 -20.58 -21.06 4.15
N GLU A 394 -20.84 -22.26 4.64
CA GLU A 394 -21.67 -22.46 5.83
C GLU A 394 -20.94 -21.97 7.10
N ASP A 395 -19.61 -22.04 7.17
CA ASP A 395 -18.86 -21.44 8.27
C ASP A 395 -18.99 -19.91 8.29
N TYR A 396 -18.97 -19.26 7.12
CA TYR A 396 -19.26 -17.83 7.02
C TYR A 396 -20.69 -17.51 7.42
N MET A 397 -21.67 -18.35 7.07
CA MET A 397 -23.06 -18.19 7.52
C MET A 397 -23.20 -18.36 9.04
N SER A 398 -22.54 -19.35 9.63
CA SER A 398 -22.50 -19.57 11.08
C SER A 398 -21.79 -18.43 11.81
N PHE A 399 -20.76 -17.84 11.21
CA PHE A 399 -20.14 -16.63 11.71
C PHE A 399 -21.11 -15.45 11.68
N LEU A 400 -21.73 -15.18 10.53
CA LEU A 400 -22.68 -14.08 10.39
C LEU A 400 -23.83 -14.20 11.39
N CYS A 401 -24.41 -15.38 11.53
CA CYS A 401 -25.48 -15.64 12.50
C CYS A 401 -25.03 -15.60 13.96
N GLY A 402 -23.72 -15.75 14.24
CA GLY A 402 -23.16 -15.63 15.59
C GLY A 402 -23.06 -14.18 16.08
N ILE A 403 -23.22 -13.21 15.19
CA ILE A 403 -23.14 -11.79 15.52
C ILE A 403 -24.44 -11.36 16.19
N ASN A 404 -24.34 -10.73 17.35
CA ASN A 404 -25.50 -10.28 18.10
C ASN A 404 -26.37 -9.30 17.29
N GLY A 405 -27.67 -9.60 17.17
CA GLY A 405 -28.63 -8.75 16.44
C GLY A 405 -28.55 -8.83 14.91
N SER A 406 -27.72 -9.71 14.34
CA SER A 406 -27.51 -9.80 12.88
C SER A 406 -28.60 -10.54 12.10
N ALA A 407 -29.43 -11.35 12.77
CA ALA A 407 -30.36 -12.26 12.10
C ALA A 407 -31.27 -11.59 11.04
N PRO A 408 -31.85 -10.39 11.29
CA PRO A 408 -32.62 -9.69 10.26
C PRO A 408 -31.77 -9.27 9.05
N ALA A 409 -30.53 -8.81 9.28
CA ALA A 409 -29.62 -8.40 8.21
C ALA A 409 -29.18 -9.60 7.37
N VAL A 410 -28.88 -10.74 8.01
CA VAL A 410 -28.55 -12.00 7.32
C VAL A 410 -29.72 -12.45 6.45
N PHE A 411 -30.94 -12.46 6.99
CA PHE A 411 -32.13 -12.85 6.23
C PHE A 411 -32.36 -11.93 5.02
N ASN A 412 -32.28 -10.61 5.21
CA ASN A 412 -32.49 -9.64 4.13
C ASN A 412 -31.47 -9.78 2.98
N HIS A 413 -30.20 -10.07 3.29
CA HIS A 413 -29.16 -10.17 2.27
C HIS A 413 -29.03 -11.55 1.64
N THR A 414 -29.30 -12.61 2.38
CA THR A 414 -29.01 -14.00 1.96
C THR A 414 -30.24 -14.86 1.75
N GLY A 415 -31.41 -14.42 2.26
CA GLY A 415 -32.63 -15.23 2.34
C GLY A 415 -32.57 -16.37 3.37
N LYS A 416 -31.44 -16.57 4.07
CA LYS A 416 -31.28 -17.63 5.08
C LYS A 416 -31.69 -17.15 6.46
N ASN A 417 -32.37 -18.02 7.21
CA ASN A 417 -32.77 -17.76 8.58
C ASN A 417 -31.75 -18.33 9.57
N CYS A 418 -31.20 -17.48 10.43
CA CYS A 418 -30.24 -17.90 11.47
C CYS A 418 -30.83 -18.85 12.52
N LEU A 419 -32.15 -18.89 12.70
CA LEU A 419 -32.81 -19.83 13.62
C LEU A 419 -32.68 -21.30 13.17
N LEU A 420 -32.36 -21.53 11.89
CA LEU A 420 -32.10 -22.86 11.35
C LEU A 420 -30.63 -23.27 11.49
N SER A 421 -29.75 -22.35 11.88
CA SER A 421 -28.34 -22.63 12.14
C SER A 421 -28.17 -23.15 13.56
N ASN A 422 -27.94 -24.46 13.69
CA ASN A 422 -27.70 -25.10 15.00
C ASN A 422 -26.32 -24.76 15.61
N VAL A 423 -25.44 -24.10 14.86
CA VAL A 423 -24.08 -23.76 15.27
C VAL A 423 -23.74 -22.33 14.86
N THR A 424 -23.25 -21.55 15.82
CA THR A 424 -22.68 -20.21 15.60
C THR A 424 -21.17 -20.26 15.84
N ILE A 425 -20.42 -19.43 15.11
CA ILE A 425 -18.95 -19.38 15.15
C ILE A 425 -18.52 -17.96 15.47
N SER A 426 -17.55 -17.78 16.38
CA SER A 426 -16.96 -16.45 16.62
C SER A 426 -15.91 -16.12 15.56
N GLY A 427 -15.62 -14.83 15.32
CA GLY A 427 -14.60 -14.44 14.34
C GLY A 427 -13.24 -15.12 14.58
N SER A 428 -12.84 -15.25 15.84
CA SER A 428 -11.58 -15.93 16.23
C SER A 428 -11.55 -17.44 15.89
N ASP A 429 -12.71 -18.09 15.80
CA ASP A 429 -12.86 -19.52 15.53
C ASP A 429 -13.01 -19.84 14.03
N LEU A 430 -13.20 -18.84 13.16
CA LEU A 430 -13.09 -19.06 11.72
C LEU A 430 -11.73 -19.69 11.39
N ASN A 431 -11.73 -20.68 10.49
CA ASN A 431 -10.54 -21.44 10.14
C ASN A 431 -9.62 -20.67 9.18
N LEU A 432 -9.18 -19.49 9.61
CA LEU A 432 -8.33 -18.58 8.87
C LEU A 432 -6.85 -18.84 9.15
N PRO A 433 -5.95 -18.54 8.20
CA PRO A 433 -4.49 -18.65 8.36
C PRO A 433 -3.91 -17.54 9.26
N SER A 434 -4.64 -17.10 10.28
CA SER A 434 -4.20 -16.14 11.29
C SER A 434 -5.04 -16.31 12.56
N ILE A 435 -4.54 -15.83 13.70
CA ILE A 435 -5.30 -15.77 14.96
C ILE A 435 -5.25 -14.34 15.49
N THR A 436 -6.38 -13.64 15.46
CA THR A 436 -6.52 -12.36 16.17
C THR A 436 -7.52 -12.54 17.31
N LEU A 437 -7.12 -12.10 18.51
CA LEU A 437 -7.99 -12.00 19.67
C LEU A 437 -8.13 -10.52 20.02
N SER A 438 -9.29 -9.95 19.71
CA SER A 438 -9.65 -8.59 20.11
C SER A 438 -9.57 -8.42 21.62
N ARG A 439 -10.02 -9.44 22.35
CA ARG A 439 -10.13 -9.46 23.81
C ARG A 439 -9.81 -10.84 24.35
N LEU A 440 -8.63 -10.96 24.97
CA LEU A 440 -8.24 -12.14 25.73
C LEU A 440 -8.62 -11.96 27.21
N ASN A 441 -9.76 -12.50 27.61
CA ASN A 441 -10.20 -12.54 28.99
C ASN A 441 -9.71 -13.81 29.69
N ASN A 442 -8.66 -13.68 30.50
CA ASN A 442 -7.95 -14.76 31.17
C ASN A 442 -7.37 -15.79 30.18
N THR A 443 -8.12 -16.84 29.85
CA THR A 443 -7.65 -17.94 28.99
C THR A 443 -8.64 -18.20 27.85
N ARG A 444 -8.13 -18.45 26.65
CA ARG A 444 -8.92 -18.82 25.48
C ARG A 444 -8.16 -19.86 24.65
N THR A 445 -8.84 -20.92 24.23
CA THR A 445 -8.29 -21.89 23.29
C THR A 445 -8.96 -21.74 21.95
N VAL A 446 -8.19 -21.56 20.87
CA VAL A 446 -8.66 -21.48 19.48
C VAL A 446 -8.21 -22.72 18.73
N GLN A 447 -9.03 -23.22 17.82
CA GLN A 447 -8.70 -24.38 16.99
C GLN A 447 -8.53 -24.00 15.53
N ARG A 448 -7.62 -24.70 14.84
CA ARG A 448 -7.43 -24.61 13.39
C ARG A 448 -7.41 -26.00 12.79
N LEU A 449 -8.23 -26.22 11.77
CA LEU A 449 -8.28 -27.45 11.00
C LEU A 449 -7.39 -27.30 9.77
N MET A 450 -6.29 -28.04 9.74
CA MET A 450 -5.32 -28.03 8.65
C MET A 450 -5.60 -29.23 7.75
N LYS A 451 -5.43 -29.05 6.44
CA LYS A 451 -5.46 -30.13 5.46
C LYS A 451 -4.12 -30.21 4.74
N ASN A 452 -3.54 -31.40 4.63
CA ASN A 452 -2.35 -31.63 3.84
C ASN A 452 -2.70 -31.78 2.36
N ILE A 453 -2.08 -30.96 1.50
CA ILE A 453 -2.25 -31.01 0.04
C ILE A 453 -0.98 -31.47 -0.68
N ALA A 454 0.10 -31.69 0.04
CA ALA A 454 1.38 -32.17 -0.44
C ALA A 454 1.55 -33.68 -0.15
N GLY A 455 2.80 -34.16 -0.12
CA GLY A 455 3.13 -35.52 0.29
C GLY A 455 2.98 -35.75 1.80
N ASN A 456 3.17 -36.99 2.25
CA ASN A 456 3.20 -37.29 3.68
C ASN A 456 4.36 -36.54 4.34
N GLU A 457 4.08 -35.86 5.45
CA GLU A 457 5.06 -34.98 6.10
C GLU A 457 4.82 -34.91 7.60
N THR A 458 5.89 -34.68 8.36
CA THR A 458 5.86 -34.49 9.81
C THR A 458 6.18 -33.04 10.16
N TYR A 459 5.26 -32.39 10.88
CA TYR A 459 5.38 -31.00 11.27
C TYR A 459 5.71 -30.86 12.75
N SER A 460 6.66 -29.97 13.06
CA SER A 460 6.96 -29.50 14.41
C SER A 460 6.45 -28.07 14.63
N VAL A 461 5.85 -27.79 15.78
CA VAL A 461 5.20 -26.52 16.08
C VAL A 461 6.13 -25.57 16.84
N GLY A 462 6.51 -24.46 16.21
CA GLY A 462 7.22 -23.34 16.84
C GLY A 462 6.27 -22.21 17.23
N LEU A 463 6.49 -21.63 18.42
CA LEU A 463 5.62 -20.59 18.99
C LEU A 463 6.45 -19.38 19.44
N VAL A 464 6.07 -18.19 18.98
CA VAL A 464 6.52 -16.91 19.52
C VAL A 464 5.31 -16.22 20.14
N PRO A 465 5.16 -16.20 21.48
CA PRO A 465 3.97 -15.67 22.12
C PRO A 465 3.90 -14.14 22.02
N PRO A 466 2.71 -13.55 21.85
CA PRO A 466 2.51 -12.12 21.98
C PRO A 466 2.95 -11.58 23.34
N PHE A 467 3.53 -10.39 23.37
CA PHE A 467 3.93 -9.75 24.64
C PHE A 467 2.76 -9.68 25.62
N GLY A 468 2.97 -10.13 26.86
CA GLY A 468 1.94 -10.20 27.89
C GLY A 468 0.99 -11.40 27.80
N VAL A 469 1.26 -12.37 26.91
CA VAL A 469 0.44 -13.58 26.70
C VAL A 469 1.32 -14.83 26.83
N LEU A 470 0.77 -15.89 27.40
CA LEU A 470 1.33 -17.24 27.33
C LEU A 470 0.62 -18.00 26.21
N MET A 471 1.37 -18.74 25.38
CA MET A 471 0.83 -19.52 24.28
C MET A 471 1.27 -20.99 24.41
N LYS A 472 0.34 -21.92 24.23
CA LYS A 472 0.61 -23.37 24.16
C LYS A 472 -0.13 -23.96 22.97
N ALA A 473 0.49 -24.88 22.25
CA ALA A 473 -0.14 -25.61 21.15
C ALA A 473 -0.23 -27.10 21.47
N SER A 474 -1.28 -27.75 20.96
CA SER A 474 -1.48 -29.19 21.01
C SER A 474 -2.05 -29.68 19.68
N PRO A 475 -1.42 -30.66 19.02
CA PRO A 475 -0.14 -31.28 19.38
C PRO A 475 1.06 -30.34 19.14
N THR A 476 2.22 -30.64 19.73
CA THR A 476 3.49 -29.92 19.47
C THR A 476 4.26 -30.48 18.27
N GLN A 477 3.94 -31.72 17.86
CA GLN A 477 4.45 -32.38 16.65
C GLN A 477 3.38 -33.35 16.13
N PHE A 478 3.26 -33.49 14.82
CA PHE A 478 2.34 -34.44 14.21
C PHE A 478 2.77 -34.83 12.79
N SER A 479 2.49 -36.07 12.40
CA SER A 479 2.52 -36.51 11.00
C SER A 479 1.12 -36.44 10.41
N ILE A 480 1.03 -36.09 9.13
CA ILE A 480 -0.24 -35.98 8.40
C ILE A 480 -0.04 -36.52 6.98
N ALA A 481 -0.83 -37.53 6.59
CA ALA A 481 -0.73 -38.07 5.24
C ALA A 481 -1.37 -37.13 4.21
N SER A 482 -1.01 -37.32 2.95
CA SER A 482 -1.59 -36.54 1.84
C SER A 482 -3.12 -36.64 1.83
N GLY A 483 -3.81 -35.49 1.78
CA GLY A 483 -5.26 -35.40 1.79
C GLY A 483 -5.93 -35.48 3.16
N GLU A 484 -5.20 -35.86 4.22
CA GLU A 484 -5.72 -35.93 5.57
C GLU A 484 -5.82 -34.54 6.22
N THR A 485 -6.58 -34.49 7.32
CA THR A 485 -6.77 -33.29 8.13
C THR A 485 -6.27 -33.47 9.55
N LYS A 486 -5.77 -32.40 10.16
CA LYS A 486 -5.33 -32.38 11.56
C LYS A 486 -5.79 -31.09 12.24
N VAL A 487 -6.26 -31.21 13.48
CA VAL A 487 -6.60 -30.06 14.31
C VAL A 487 -5.39 -29.63 15.13
N LEU A 488 -5.05 -28.34 15.05
CA LEU A 488 -4.13 -27.65 15.94
C LEU A 488 -4.95 -26.83 16.95
N SER A 489 -4.84 -27.15 18.24
CA SER A 489 -5.43 -26.37 19.33
C SER A 489 -4.39 -25.45 19.95
N VAL A 490 -4.67 -24.16 20.02
CA VAL A 490 -3.77 -23.14 20.59
C VAL A 490 -4.44 -22.44 21.77
N THR A 491 -3.87 -22.59 22.95
CA THR A 491 -4.34 -21.95 24.19
C THR A 491 -3.51 -20.71 24.50
N PHE A 492 -4.23 -19.60 24.67
CA PHE A 492 -3.72 -18.29 25.04
C PHE A 492 -4.11 -17.99 26.48
N LYS A 493 -3.17 -17.49 27.30
CA LYS A 493 -3.45 -17.02 28.66
C LYS A 493 -2.85 -15.64 28.88
N ALA A 494 -3.66 -14.66 29.27
CA ALA A 494 -3.22 -13.33 29.63
C ALA A 494 -2.33 -13.39 30.89
N LYS A 495 -1.15 -12.77 30.82
CA LYS A 495 -0.24 -12.63 31.97
C LYS A 495 -0.34 -11.27 32.66
N LYS A 496 -0.90 -10.27 31.97
CA LYS A 496 -1.05 -8.91 32.50
C LYS A 496 -2.22 -8.19 31.84
N ASN A 497 -2.73 -7.16 32.53
CA ASN A 497 -3.71 -6.25 31.96
C ASN A 497 -3.02 -5.27 31.00
N SER A 498 -3.51 -5.16 29.77
CA SER A 498 -3.01 -4.20 28.79
C SER A 498 -4.01 -4.01 27.65
N SER A 499 -4.17 -2.78 27.18
CA SER A 499 -4.97 -2.42 25.99
C SER A 499 -4.13 -2.23 24.73
N ILE A 500 -2.80 -2.39 24.81
CA ILE A 500 -1.89 -2.21 23.68
C ILE A 500 -1.79 -3.53 22.94
N ALA A 501 -2.00 -3.50 21.62
CA ALA A 501 -1.84 -4.68 20.78
C ALA A 501 -0.43 -5.27 20.87
N SER A 502 -0.34 -6.59 20.90
CA SER A 502 0.93 -7.30 20.82
C SER A 502 0.82 -8.48 19.86
N PHE A 503 1.97 -8.86 19.32
CA PHE A 503 2.05 -9.76 18.17
C PHE A 503 2.97 -10.93 18.48
N GLY A 504 2.62 -12.08 17.91
CA GLY A 504 3.33 -13.32 18.01
C GLY A 504 3.18 -14.11 16.72
N THR A 505 3.74 -15.31 16.68
CA THR A 505 3.70 -16.16 15.49
C THR A 505 3.60 -17.62 15.89
N ILE A 506 2.94 -18.41 15.04
CA ILE A 506 3.02 -19.86 15.04
C ILE A 506 3.69 -20.24 13.71
N LYS A 507 4.70 -21.10 13.76
CA LYS A 507 5.34 -21.67 12.58
C LYS A 507 5.25 -23.18 12.64
N LEU A 508 4.80 -23.82 11.57
CA LEU A 508 4.84 -25.26 11.43
C LEU A 508 6.00 -25.61 10.49
N PHE A 509 6.97 -26.34 11.00
CA PHE A 509 8.17 -26.74 10.26
C PHE A 509 8.02 -28.19 9.84
N GLY A 510 7.81 -28.41 8.55
CA GLY A 510 7.73 -29.73 7.95
C GLY A 510 9.12 -30.30 7.63
N ASP A 511 9.30 -31.61 7.80
CA ASP A 511 10.56 -32.31 7.52
C ASP A 511 10.87 -32.44 6.03
N MET A 512 9.93 -32.10 5.14
CA MET A 512 10.15 -31.99 3.69
C MET A 512 10.43 -30.55 3.23
N GLY A 513 10.55 -29.60 4.17
CA GLY A 513 10.93 -28.22 3.89
C GLY A 513 9.77 -27.22 3.84
N HIS A 514 8.52 -27.66 3.99
CA HIS A 514 7.39 -26.72 4.08
C HIS A 514 7.44 -25.93 5.38
N ILE A 515 7.18 -24.62 5.28
CA ILE A 515 7.06 -23.73 6.44
C ILE A 515 5.72 -23.02 6.35
N VAL A 516 4.82 -23.33 7.28
CA VAL A 516 3.49 -22.71 7.38
C VAL A 516 3.56 -21.61 8.42
N HIS A 517 3.37 -20.36 7.99
CA HIS A 517 3.35 -19.20 8.85
C HIS A 517 1.92 -18.81 9.25
N ILE A 518 1.70 -18.54 10.55
CA ILE A 518 0.42 -18.08 11.09
C ILE A 518 0.68 -16.92 12.05
N PRO A 519 0.36 -15.67 11.69
CA PRO A 519 0.50 -14.53 12.58
C PRO A 519 -0.54 -14.58 13.71
N VAL A 520 -0.12 -14.14 14.88
CA VAL A 520 -0.95 -14.05 16.09
C VAL A 520 -0.99 -12.60 16.56
N SER A 521 -2.19 -12.08 16.80
CA SER A 521 -2.41 -10.74 17.33
C SER A 521 -3.31 -10.80 18.55
N VAL A 522 -2.95 -10.11 19.64
CA VAL A 522 -3.83 -9.95 20.81
C VAL A 522 -3.93 -8.47 21.14
N ILE A 523 -5.13 -7.89 21.09
CA ILE A 523 -5.32 -6.46 21.30
C ILE A 523 -5.42 -6.19 22.81
N VAL A 524 -6.54 -6.55 23.44
CA VAL A 524 -6.77 -6.34 24.87
C VAL A 524 -6.49 -7.63 25.64
N LYS A 525 -5.70 -7.54 26.71
CA LYS A 525 -5.41 -8.62 27.66
C LYS A 525 -6.00 -8.27 29.02
N MET A 526 -6.71 -9.21 29.62
CA MET A 526 -7.27 -9.09 30.96
C MET A 526 -6.96 -10.35 31.77
N VAL A 527 -6.38 -10.17 32.94
CA VAL A 527 -6.14 -11.22 33.94
C VAL A 527 -7.27 -11.14 34.95
N SER A 528 -7.81 -12.28 35.37
CA SER A 528 -8.71 -12.31 36.52
C SER A 528 -7.96 -11.80 37.75
N LYS A 529 -8.61 -10.96 38.58
CA LYS A 529 -8.17 -10.85 39.98
C LYS A 529 -8.33 -12.26 40.57
N GLN A 530 -7.24 -12.81 41.10
CA GLN A 530 -7.32 -13.99 41.95
C GLN A 530 -7.93 -13.61 43.28
#